data_AF-A0A959K7G5-F1
#
_entry.id   AF-A0A959K7G5-F1
#
_cell.length_a   1.000
_cell.length_b   1.000
_cell.length_c   1.000
_cell.angle_alpha   90.00
_cell.angle_beta   90.00
_cell.angle_gamma   90.00
#
_symmetry.space_group_name_H-M   'P 1'
#
loop_
_entity.id
_entity.type
_entity.pdbx_description
1 polymer ?
#
loop_
_entity_poly.entity_id
_entity_poly.type
_entity_poly.pdbx_seq_one_letter_code
_entity_poly.pdbx_strand_id
1 'polypeptide(L)'
;MEEIIKKLNYKGQQEIQVIRMPEELTPLFEQWGKEAKVLKDEAIKKDLDFLVAFLLDPAHIAQLAQELRQVDQTRDPVLWFAYPKKSSKRYQTGLSRDHGWEPMGAIGLEPVRQVALDDDWSALRFRPVKKIKSLTRSSALSKEGKERIRK
;
A
#
# COMPACT_ATOMS: atom_id res chain seq x y z
N MET A 1 3.40 8.81 -22.00
CA MET A 1 2.46 8.67 -20.88
C MET A 1 3.27 8.22 -19.68
N GLU A 2 3.30 8.99 -18.60
CA GLU A 2 4.03 8.62 -17.38
C GLU A 2 3.53 7.27 -16.86
N GLU A 3 4.42 6.29 -16.76
CA GLU A 3 4.08 4.96 -16.25
C GLU A 3 3.73 5.09 -14.76
N ILE A 4 2.50 4.72 -14.39
CA ILE A 4 1.98 4.79 -13.01
C ILE A 4 2.93 4.11 -12.02
N ILE A 5 3.61 3.06 -12.44
CA ILE A 5 4.63 2.34 -11.66
C ILE A 5 5.75 3.26 -11.12
N LYS A 6 6.20 4.25 -11.90
CA LYS A 6 7.19 5.25 -11.47
C LYS A 6 6.62 6.15 -10.37
N LYS A 7 5.33 6.50 -10.45
CA LYS A 7 4.62 7.23 -9.38
C LYS A 7 4.49 6.40 -8.11
N LEU A 8 4.38 5.08 -8.25
CA LEU A 8 4.38 4.11 -7.15
C LEU A 8 5.78 3.84 -6.58
N ASN A 9 6.76 4.73 -6.79
CA ASN A 9 8.10 4.59 -6.21
C ASN A 9 8.84 3.30 -6.64
N TYR A 10 8.51 2.77 -7.82
CA TYR A 10 9.32 1.75 -8.46
C TYR A 10 10.67 2.33 -8.87
N LYS A 11 11.74 1.62 -8.56
CA LYS A 11 13.13 2.00 -8.78
C LYS A 11 13.95 0.89 -9.45
N GLY A 12 13.28 -0.08 -10.09
CA GLY A 12 13.94 -1.27 -10.63
C GLY A 12 14.00 -2.45 -9.67
N GLN A 13 13.03 -2.58 -8.75
CA GLN A 13 12.91 -3.77 -7.92
C GLN A 13 12.68 -5.01 -8.81
N GLN A 14 13.29 -6.14 -8.44
CA GLN A 14 13.22 -7.37 -9.26
C GLN A 14 11.84 -8.00 -9.26
N GLU A 15 11.16 -7.96 -8.11
CA GLU A 15 9.86 -8.57 -7.90
C GLU A 15 8.83 -7.51 -7.44
N ILE A 16 7.65 -7.53 -8.02
CA ILE A 16 6.49 -6.74 -7.60
C ILE A 16 5.41 -7.73 -7.17
N GLN A 17 5.03 -7.73 -5.90
CA GLN A 17 3.90 -8.51 -5.44
C GLN A 17 2.60 -7.71 -5.59
N VAL A 18 1.58 -8.35 -6.15
CA VAL A 18 0.26 -7.75 -6.31
C VAL A 18 -0.79 -8.67 -5.71
N ILE A 19 -1.64 -8.14 -4.82
CA ILE A 19 -2.65 -8.92 -4.10
C ILE A 19 -4.05 -8.40 -4.43
N ARG A 20 -4.98 -9.31 -4.74
CA ARG A 20 -6.41 -9.04 -5.00
C ARG A 20 -6.69 -8.04 -6.12
N MET A 21 -5.87 -8.08 -7.17
CA MET A 21 -5.96 -7.12 -8.28
C MET A 21 -7.33 -7.18 -8.98
N PRO A 22 -7.99 -6.03 -9.22
CA PRO A 22 -9.20 -6.01 -10.01
C PRO A 22 -8.87 -6.20 -11.49
N GLU A 23 -9.72 -6.95 -12.19
CA GLU A 23 -9.56 -7.33 -13.59
C GLU A 23 -9.46 -6.12 -14.55
N GLU A 24 -10.09 -4.99 -14.22
CA GLU A 24 -9.98 -3.73 -14.97
C GLU A 24 -8.55 -3.14 -15.00
N LEU A 25 -7.70 -3.48 -14.03
CA LEU A 25 -6.31 -3.02 -13.95
C LEU A 25 -5.31 -4.02 -14.56
N THR A 26 -5.80 -5.08 -15.21
CA THR A 26 -4.96 -6.03 -15.96
C THR A 26 -4.04 -5.35 -16.98
N PRO A 27 -4.49 -4.34 -17.76
CA PRO A 27 -3.61 -3.66 -18.72
C PRO A 27 -2.47 -2.87 -18.05
N LEU A 28 -2.65 -2.41 -16.82
CA LEU A 28 -1.59 -1.78 -16.03
C LEU A 28 -0.52 -2.80 -15.67
N PHE A 29 -0.94 -3.99 -15.28
CA PHE A 29 -0.05 -5.07 -14.87
C PHE A 29 0.78 -5.60 -16.02
N GLU A 30 0.21 -5.76 -17.22
CA GLU A 30 0.97 -6.20 -18.40
C GLU A 30 2.13 -5.24 -18.72
N GLN A 31 1.98 -3.95 -18.40
CA GLN A 31 3.06 -2.98 -18.51
C GLN A 31 4.12 -3.22 -17.42
N TRP A 32 3.72 -3.49 -16.18
CA TRP A 32 4.65 -3.77 -15.08
C TRP A 32 5.44 -5.06 -15.30
N GLY A 33 4.81 -6.07 -15.91
CA GLY A 33 5.46 -7.33 -16.31
C GLY A 33 6.60 -7.17 -17.33
N LYS A 34 6.67 -6.02 -18.02
CA LYS A 34 7.79 -5.69 -18.91
C LYS A 34 8.99 -5.11 -18.15
N GLU A 35 8.77 -4.51 -16.99
CA GLU A 35 9.83 -3.89 -16.17
C GLU A 35 10.32 -4.84 -15.06
N ALA A 36 9.44 -5.64 -14.47
CA ALA A 36 9.74 -6.51 -13.32
C ALA A 36 9.03 -7.86 -13.39
N LYS A 37 9.49 -8.82 -12.58
CA LYS A 37 8.73 -10.05 -12.34
C LYS A 37 7.56 -9.74 -11.41
N VAL A 38 6.34 -9.89 -11.90
CA VAL A 38 5.16 -9.55 -11.12
C VAL A 38 4.44 -10.82 -10.64
N LEU A 39 4.30 -10.94 -9.32
CA LEU A 39 3.75 -12.09 -8.60
C LEU A 39 2.32 -11.75 -8.16
N LYS A 40 1.30 -12.46 -8.68
CA LYS A 40 -0.12 -12.19 -8.39
C LYS A 40 -0.65 -13.15 -7.33
N ASP A 41 -1.27 -12.61 -6.28
CA ASP A 41 -1.94 -13.36 -5.21
C ASP A 41 -1.05 -14.47 -4.59
N GLU A 42 0.26 -14.24 -4.61
CA GLU A 42 1.24 -15.12 -3.96
C GLU A 42 1.46 -14.72 -2.50
N ALA A 43 1.91 -15.69 -1.69
CA ALA A 43 2.22 -15.45 -0.29
C ALA A 43 3.25 -14.32 -0.12
N ILE A 44 2.99 -13.44 0.86
CA ILE A 44 3.88 -12.32 1.14
C ILE A 44 5.20 -12.85 1.69
N LYS A 45 6.28 -12.64 0.93
CA LYS A 45 7.63 -13.07 1.32
C LYS A 45 8.15 -12.17 2.45
N LYS A 46 9.01 -12.73 3.30
CA LYS A 46 9.71 -11.96 4.34
C LYS A 46 10.61 -10.87 3.75
N ASP A 47 11.33 -11.19 2.68
CA ASP A 47 12.20 -10.28 1.92
C ASP A 47 11.44 -9.50 0.84
N LEU A 48 10.23 -9.07 1.15
CA LEU A 48 9.44 -8.24 0.25
C LEU A 48 10.14 -6.89 0.04
N ASP A 49 10.31 -6.48 -1.22
CA ASP A 49 10.82 -5.14 -1.56
C ASP A 49 9.72 -4.20 -2.10
N PHE A 50 8.72 -4.75 -2.81
CA PHE A 50 7.63 -3.97 -3.43
C PHE A 50 6.30 -4.73 -3.45
N LEU A 51 5.24 -4.12 -2.91
CA LEU A 51 3.89 -4.69 -2.82
C LEU A 51 2.82 -3.67 -3.21
N VAL A 52 1.83 -4.13 -3.97
CA VAL A 52 0.59 -3.40 -4.23
C VAL A 52 -0.60 -4.31 -3.89
N ALA A 53 -1.36 -3.99 -2.85
CA ALA A 53 -2.56 -4.74 -2.50
C ALA A 53 -3.81 -3.92 -2.76
N PHE A 54 -4.85 -4.53 -3.32
CA PHE A 54 -6.15 -3.92 -3.56
C PHE A 54 -7.14 -4.33 -2.48
N LEU A 55 -7.73 -3.35 -1.81
CA LEU A 55 -8.52 -3.54 -0.60
C LEU A 55 -9.87 -2.86 -0.77
N LEU A 56 -10.92 -3.68 -0.66
CA LEU A 56 -12.33 -3.24 -0.71
C LEU A 56 -12.97 -3.26 0.68
N ASP A 57 -12.56 -4.22 1.52
CA ASP A 57 -13.20 -4.54 2.78
C ASP A 57 -12.22 -4.46 3.95
N PRO A 58 -12.70 -4.06 5.15
CA PRO A 58 -11.90 -4.09 6.38
C PRO A 58 -11.32 -5.47 6.70
N ALA A 59 -12.04 -6.55 6.35
CA ALA A 59 -11.56 -7.91 6.55
C ALA A 59 -10.28 -8.20 5.74
N HIS A 60 -10.21 -7.70 4.50
CA HIS A 60 -9.01 -7.84 3.66
C HIS A 60 -7.82 -7.07 4.24
N ILE A 61 -8.06 -5.91 4.86
CA ILE A 61 -7.02 -5.14 5.54
C ILE A 61 -6.48 -5.92 6.74
N ALA A 62 -7.36 -6.52 7.54
CA ALA A 62 -6.94 -7.30 8.70
C ALA A 62 -6.10 -8.53 8.30
N GLN A 63 -6.51 -9.25 7.26
CA GLN A 63 -5.75 -10.37 6.69
C GLN A 63 -4.38 -9.91 6.18
N LEU A 64 -4.36 -8.85 5.38
CA LEU A 64 -3.11 -8.29 4.85
C LEU A 64 -2.18 -7.82 5.98
N ALA A 65 -2.72 -7.22 7.04
CA ALA A 65 -1.94 -6.78 8.19
C ALA A 65 -1.26 -7.98 8.87
N GLN A 66 -1.94 -9.11 8.97
CA GLN A 66 -1.39 -10.33 9.53
C GLN A 66 -0.24 -10.87 8.67
N GLU A 67 -0.41 -10.90 7.36
CA GLU A 67 0.64 -11.32 6.43
C GLU A 67 1.84 -10.37 6.45
N LEU A 68 1.62 -9.05 6.55
CA LEU A 68 2.67 -8.05 6.62
C LEU A 68 3.47 -8.08 7.93
N ARG A 69 2.99 -8.74 8.99
CA ARG A 69 3.77 -8.92 10.23
C ARG A 69 5.02 -9.77 10.02
N GLN A 70 5.00 -10.68 9.05
CA GLN A 70 6.15 -11.53 8.76
C GLN A 70 7.19 -10.84 7.87
N VAL A 71 6.85 -9.69 7.28
CA VAL A 71 7.74 -8.92 6.40
C VAL A 71 8.82 -8.22 7.21
N ASP A 72 10.04 -8.25 6.69
CA ASP A 72 11.14 -7.51 7.29
C ASP A 72 11.02 -5.99 6.99
N GLN A 73 10.37 -5.29 7.90
CA GLN A 73 10.23 -3.82 7.85
C GLN A 73 11.58 -3.07 7.93
N THR A 74 12.67 -3.73 8.36
CA THR A 74 14.00 -3.10 8.40
C THR A 74 14.56 -2.83 7.00
N ARG A 75 14.02 -3.50 5.98
CA ARG A 75 14.37 -3.28 4.56
C ARG A 75 13.70 -2.04 3.95
N ASP A 76 12.78 -1.39 4.69
CA ASP A 76 11.99 -0.25 4.21
C ASP A 76 11.23 -0.56 2.89
N PRO A 77 10.43 -1.66 2.87
CA PRO A 77 9.73 -2.09 1.66
C PRO A 77 8.78 -1.01 1.13
N VAL A 78 8.58 -0.99 -0.18
CA VAL A 78 7.62 -0.10 -0.82
C VAL A 78 6.24 -0.77 -0.79
N LEU A 79 5.41 -0.34 0.17
CA LEU A 79 4.06 -0.89 0.37
C LEU A 79 3.01 0.09 -0.15
N TRP A 80 2.18 -0.34 -1.08
CA TRP A 80 1.03 0.41 -1.59
C TRP A 80 -0.26 -0.36 -1.37
N PHE A 81 -1.27 0.32 -0.85
CA PHE A 81 -2.60 -0.23 -0.68
C PHE A 81 -3.59 0.59 -1.48
N ALA A 82 -4.13 -0.02 -2.53
CA ALA A 82 -5.14 0.54 -3.38
C ALA A 82 -6.53 0.34 -2.77
N TYR A 83 -7.32 1.40 -2.78
CA TYR A 83 -8.70 1.42 -2.32
C TYR A 83 -9.55 2.22 -3.32
N PRO A 84 -10.84 1.89 -3.48
CA PRO A 84 -11.72 2.66 -4.33
C PRO A 84 -11.88 4.08 -3.81
N LYS A 85 -11.91 5.04 -4.72
CA LYS A 85 -12.25 6.42 -4.39
C LYS A 85 -13.70 6.49 -3.97
N LYS A 86 -14.00 7.40 -3.04
CA LYS A 86 -15.37 7.72 -2.63
C LYS A 86 -16.27 8.16 -3.81
N SER A 87 -15.66 8.72 -4.87
CA SER A 87 -16.35 9.11 -6.09
C SER A 87 -16.63 7.96 -7.06
N SER A 88 -16.09 6.76 -6.82
CA SER A 88 -16.34 5.60 -7.66
C SER A 88 -17.82 5.25 -7.61
N LYS A 89 -18.43 5.11 -8.79
CA LYS A 89 -19.81 4.63 -8.93
C LYS A 89 -19.88 3.10 -8.96
N ARG A 90 -18.73 2.44 -9.13
CA ARG A 90 -18.60 0.99 -9.28
C ARG A 90 -18.42 0.28 -7.96
N TYR A 91 -17.66 0.87 -7.04
CA TYR A 91 -17.28 0.24 -5.79
C TYR A 91 -17.81 1.02 -4.59
N GLN A 92 -18.56 0.33 -3.71
CA GLN A 92 -18.92 0.86 -2.40
C GLN A 92 -17.96 0.28 -1.36
N THR A 93 -17.25 1.15 -0.67
CA THR A 93 -16.30 0.75 0.38
C THR A 93 -16.42 1.67 1.58
N GLY A 94 -16.22 1.11 2.78
CA GLY A 94 -16.04 1.90 4.01
C GLY A 94 -14.65 2.50 4.15
N LEU A 95 -13.76 2.25 3.19
CA LEU A 95 -12.38 2.72 3.18
C LEU A 95 -12.27 4.10 2.56
N SER A 96 -11.37 4.90 3.11
CA SER A 96 -11.00 6.19 2.53
C SER A 96 -9.53 6.46 2.80
N ARG A 97 -9.00 7.59 2.34
CA ARG A 97 -7.61 7.99 2.62
C ARG A 97 -7.28 7.95 4.11
N ASP A 98 -8.23 8.35 4.95
CA ASP A 98 -8.01 8.62 6.36
C ASP A 98 -8.75 7.61 7.27
N HIS A 99 -9.46 6.61 6.73
CA HIS A 99 -10.29 5.67 7.49
C HIS A 99 -10.13 4.21 7.03
N GLY A 100 -10.12 3.27 7.98
CA GLY A 100 -10.04 1.82 7.76
C GLY A 100 -8.62 1.24 7.81
N TRP A 101 -7.61 2.09 8.04
CA TRP A 101 -6.19 1.70 8.04
C TRP A 101 -5.66 1.32 9.43
N GLU A 102 -6.50 1.33 10.46
CA GLU A 102 -6.12 1.02 11.85
C GLU A 102 -5.30 -0.29 12.00
N PRO A 103 -5.62 -1.39 11.28
CA PRO A 103 -4.79 -2.60 11.32
C PRO A 103 -3.36 -2.40 10.82
N MET A 104 -3.14 -1.49 9.87
CA MET A 104 -1.79 -1.11 9.39
C MET A 104 -1.04 -0.31 10.46
N GLY A 105 -1.72 0.60 11.14
CA GLY A 105 -1.15 1.33 12.29
C GLY A 105 -0.72 0.39 13.41
N ALA A 106 -1.50 -0.66 13.68
CA ALA A 106 -1.20 -1.66 14.71
C ALA A 106 0.09 -2.46 14.45
N ILE A 107 0.53 -2.54 13.18
CA ILE A 107 1.80 -3.18 12.80
C ILE A 107 2.94 -2.18 12.56
N GLY A 108 2.79 -0.93 13.02
CA GLY A 108 3.86 0.08 12.96
C GLY A 108 4.01 0.74 11.59
N LEU A 109 3.01 0.66 10.72
CA LEU A 109 3.01 1.36 9.44
C LEU A 109 2.29 2.70 9.52
N GLU A 110 2.79 3.67 8.78
CA GLU A 110 2.19 5.00 8.63
C GLU A 110 1.92 5.30 7.16
N PRO A 111 0.77 5.92 6.83
CA PRO A 111 0.53 6.40 5.48
C PRO A 111 1.45 7.57 5.17
N VAL A 112 2.11 7.56 4.01
CA VAL A 112 3.11 8.59 3.63
C VAL A 112 2.78 9.33 2.34
N ARG A 113 2.03 8.74 1.41
CA ARG A 113 1.70 9.36 0.12
C ARG A 113 0.48 8.71 -0.51
N GLN A 114 -0.37 9.46 -1.20
CA GLN A 114 -1.43 8.91 -2.05
C GLN A 114 -1.12 9.18 -3.53
N VAL A 115 -1.52 8.26 -4.40
CA VAL A 115 -1.47 8.38 -5.86
C VAL A 115 -2.81 7.88 -6.42
N ALA A 116 -3.42 8.60 -7.37
CA ALA A 116 -4.55 8.08 -8.13
C ALA A 116 -4.03 7.08 -9.17
N LEU A 117 -4.61 5.88 -9.22
CA LEU A 117 -4.26 4.86 -10.21
C LEU A 117 -5.02 5.11 -11.51
N ASP A 118 -6.32 5.34 -11.39
CA ASP A 118 -7.25 5.66 -12.48
C ASP A 118 -8.38 6.54 -11.94
N ASP A 119 -9.55 6.56 -12.57
CA ASP A 119 -10.73 7.30 -12.11
C ASP A 119 -11.38 6.70 -10.86
N ASP A 120 -11.32 5.39 -10.67
CA ASP A 120 -12.03 4.64 -9.63
C ASP A 120 -11.16 4.29 -8.41
N TRP A 121 -9.84 4.25 -8.54
CA TRP A 121 -8.90 3.75 -7.53
C TRP A 121 -7.84 4.77 -7.12
N SER A 122 -7.48 4.73 -5.84
CA SER A 122 -6.33 5.44 -5.29
C SER A 122 -5.45 4.48 -4.50
N ALA A 123 -4.14 4.59 -4.65
CA ALA A 123 -3.16 3.87 -3.86
C ALA A 123 -2.60 4.76 -2.74
N LEU A 124 -2.60 4.24 -1.52
CA LEU A 124 -1.99 4.86 -0.35
C LEU A 124 -0.70 4.10 -0.01
N ARG A 125 0.42 4.79 -0.02
CA ARG A 125 1.72 4.26 0.36
C ARG A 125 1.82 4.22 1.87
N PHE A 126 2.24 3.08 2.39
CA PHE A 126 2.61 2.90 3.78
C PHE A 126 4.11 2.71 3.92
N ARG A 127 4.63 3.16 5.05
CA ARG A 127 6.04 3.02 5.40
C ARG A 127 6.18 2.69 6.88
N PRO A 128 7.13 1.82 7.27
CA PRO A 128 7.42 1.58 8.68
C PRO A 128 7.76 2.89 9.39
N VAL A 129 7.10 3.15 10.52
CA VAL A 129 7.26 4.38 11.31
C VAL A 129 8.72 4.65 11.67
N LYS A 130 9.49 3.59 11.96
CA LYS A 130 10.92 3.63 12.28
C LYS A 130 11.79 4.11 11.12
N LYS A 131 11.32 4.01 9.88
CA LYS A 131 12.02 4.48 8.68
C LYS A 131 11.67 5.92 8.31
N ILE A 132 10.66 6.51 8.94
CA ILE A 132 10.24 7.88 8.70
C ILE A 132 11.13 8.83 9.50
N LYS A 133 11.93 9.64 8.79
CA LYS A 133 12.87 10.60 9.39
C LYS A 133 12.13 11.72 10.15
N SER A 134 11.14 12.34 9.52
CA SER A 134 10.34 13.42 10.11
C SER A 134 8.85 13.14 9.90
N LEU A 135 8.08 13.21 10.98
CA LEU A 135 6.62 13.13 10.99
C LEU A 135 6.08 14.56 11.13
N THR A 136 5.73 15.18 10.01
CA THR A 136 5.24 16.57 9.97
C THR A 136 3.72 16.67 10.01
N ARG A 137 3.02 15.58 10.33
CA ARG A 137 1.56 15.49 10.28
C ARG A 137 0.96 15.74 11.66
N SER A 138 -0.27 16.25 11.69
CA SER A 138 -1.02 16.47 12.93
C SER A 138 -1.55 15.18 13.56
N SER A 139 -1.57 14.08 12.82
CA SER A 139 -2.02 12.76 13.29
C SER A 139 -1.15 11.63 12.76
N ALA A 140 -1.10 10.53 13.52
CA ALA A 140 -0.42 9.28 13.19
C ALA A 140 -1.34 8.09 13.47
N LEU A 141 -1.15 7.01 12.73
CA LEU A 141 -1.94 5.78 12.86
C LEU A 141 -1.36 4.83 13.91
N SER A 142 -0.04 4.63 13.89
CA SER A 142 0.69 3.75 14.80
C SER A 142 0.90 4.38 16.17
N LYS A 143 1.05 3.52 17.18
CA LYS A 143 1.34 3.96 18.56
C LYS A 143 2.66 4.75 18.62
N GLU A 144 3.71 4.23 17.99
CA GLU A 144 5.03 4.90 17.91
C GLU A 144 4.94 6.24 17.18
N GLY A 145 4.13 6.34 16.11
CA GLY A 145 3.92 7.58 15.37
C GLY A 145 3.23 8.64 16.25
N LYS A 146 2.21 8.25 17.01
CA LYS A 146 1.49 9.13 17.94
C LYS A 146 2.41 9.63 19.07
N GLU A 147 3.29 8.78 19.58
CA GLU A 147 4.28 9.16 20.59
C GLU A 147 5.30 10.16 20.05
N ARG A 148 5.73 10.02 18.79
CA ARG A 148 6.67 10.94 18.13
C ARG A 148 6.08 12.31 17.81
N ILE A 149 4.78 12.40 17.52
CA ILE A 149 4.10 13.69 17.25
C ILE A 149 3.83 14.48 18.54
N ARG A 150 3.69 13.80 19.69
CA ARG A 150 3.46 14.44 20.99
C ARG A 150 4.70 15.06 21.63
N LYS A 151 5.90 14.71 21.15
CA LYS A 151 7.18 15.25 21.61
C LYS A 151 7.56 16.47 20.80
#